data_AF-A0A8H4BAI6-F1
#
_entry.id   AF-A0A8H4BAI6-F1
#
_cell.length_a   1.000
_cell.length_b   1.000
_cell.length_c   1.000
_cell.angle_alpha   90.00
_cell.angle_beta   90.00
_cell.angle_gamma   90.00
#
_symmetry.space_group_name_H-M   'P 1'
#
loop_
_entity.id
_entity.type
_entity.pdbx_description
1 polymer ?
#
loop_
_entity_poly.entity_id
_entity_poly.type
_entity_poly.pdbx_seq_one_letter_code
_entity_poly.pdbx_strand_id
1 'polypeptide(L)'
;MILLSRHVKSNKGCLSYFFYSLFSHTLLAMLRLPSQTTSTEWNSNWKEIQPALRKVRRSMASLRTSSLKVMRVSQLDSDILDIELVDILKEQLWSALSLFKPTIKESLEPELVAILNLVLFKLSIYDSSATYGAQLQNLKYRNEWKHGGAFESIAKDAPLTQTQKILYGLFTVGGQYAWTRSNRYITSKGWGELDESDVRNKVYRVLQTGEKYWKAFSLINFLVFLWNGRYRTLIDRVLAMRLVYSKKSMNRQVSFEFLNRQMVWHAFTVSNHL
;
A
#
# COMPACT_ATOMS: atom_id res chain seq x y z
N MET A 1 -44.82 15.40 66.67
CA MET A 1 -43.91 16.15 67.54
C MET A 1 -43.34 17.30 66.72
N ILE A 2 -43.70 18.55 67.08
CA ILE A 2 -43.16 19.83 66.59
C ILE A 2 -43.59 20.21 65.15
N LEU A 3 -44.12 21.38 64.80
CA LEU A 3 -44.82 22.50 65.45
C LEU A 3 -45.36 23.37 64.29
N LEU A 4 -46.54 23.97 64.48
CA LEU A 4 -47.15 24.98 63.63
C LEU A 4 -46.21 26.17 63.35
N SER A 5 -46.37 26.82 62.18
CA SER A 5 -46.07 28.26 62.07
C SER A 5 -46.98 28.99 61.08
N ARG A 6 -47.85 29.81 61.69
CA ARG A 6 -48.29 31.18 61.32
C ARG A 6 -49.04 31.48 60.00
N HIS A 7 -50.36 31.64 60.16
CA HIS A 7 -51.09 32.94 60.15
C HIS A 7 -50.62 34.04 59.18
N VAL A 8 -51.51 34.54 58.31
CA VAL A 8 -52.06 35.93 58.33
C VAL A 8 -53.00 36.18 57.13
N LYS A 9 -54.28 36.30 57.48
CA LYS A 9 -55.28 37.32 57.10
C LYS A 9 -55.40 37.78 55.63
N SER A 10 -56.47 37.26 55.00
CA SER A 10 -57.28 37.88 53.97
C SER A 10 -57.61 39.36 54.29
N ASN A 11 -57.41 40.24 53.31
CA ASN A 11 -58.14 41.50 53.23
C ASN A 11 -58.80 41.63 51.86
N LYS A 12 -60.07 41.98 51.91
CA LYS A 12 -61.03 41.99 50.80
C LYS A 12 -60.89 43.30 50.03
N GLY A 13 -61.18 43.22 48.73
CA GLY A 13 -62.03 44.23 48.11
C GLY A 13 -61.36 45.12 47.07
N CYS A 14 -62.04 45.16 45.92
CA CYS A 14 -62.12 46.31 45.04
C CYS A 14 -60.95 46.53 44.07
N LEU A 15 -60.85 45.66 43.06
CA LEU A 15 -60.48 46.02 41.68
C LEU A 15 -60.74 44.81 40.74
N SER A 16 -61.89 44.16 40.92
CA SER A 16 -62.43 43.24 39.93
C SER A 16 -63.30 44.08 39.00
N TYR A 17 -63.06 44.02 37.69
CA TYR A 17 -63.81 44.59 36.54
C TYR A 17 -62.96 45.38 35.53
N PHE A 18 -61.65 45.12 35.40
CA PHE A 18 -60.89 45.64 34.24
C PHE A 18 -59.91 44.65 33.58
N PHE A 19 -59.95 43.35 33.92
CA PHE A 19 -58.97 42.36 33.44
C PHE A 19 -59.56 41.01 32.99
N TYR A 20 -60.82 40.98 32.52
CA TYR A 20 -61.48 39.77 32.00
C TYR A 20 -61.65 39.75 30.47
N SER A 21 -60.73 40.37 29.72
CA SER A 21 -60.78 40.38 28.24
C SER A 21 -59.50 39.88 27.55
N LEU A 22 -58.54 39.28 28.28
CA LEU A 22 -57.26 38.89 27.67
C LEU A 22 -56.72 37.50 28.07
N PHE A 23 -57.58 36.59 28.55
CA PHE A 23 -57.15 35.26 28.98
C PHE A 23 -58.12 34.15 28.53
N SER A 24 -58.55 34.20 27.26
CA SER A 24 -59.33 33.12 26.62
C SER A 24 -58.76 32.66 25.28
N HIS A 25 -57.56 33.13 24.89
CA HIS A 25 -56.89 32.70 23.65
C HIS A 25 -55.55 31.99 23.85
N THR A 26 -55.13 31.76 25.10
CA THR A 26 -53.81 31.19 25.43
C THR A 26 -53.89 29.86 26.17
N LEU A 27 -54.94 29.07 25.95
CA LEU A 27 -55.06 27.72 26.52
C LEU A 27 -55.54 26.67 25.51
N LEU A 28 -55.29 26.88 24.22
CA LEU A 28 -55.57 25.88 23.18
C LEU A 28 -54.36 25.62 22.25
N ALA A 29 -53.16 26.05 22.65
CA ALA A 29 -51.93 25.90 21.87
C ALA A 29 -50.87 25.00 22.55
N MET A 30 -51.23 24.25 23.61
CA MET A 30 -50.26 23.51 24.42
C MET A 30 -50.60 22.01 24.60
N LEU A 31 -51.27 21.41 23.63
CA LEU A 31 -51.42 19.95 23.51
C LEU A 31 -51.05 19.50 22.09
N ARG A 32 -49.77 19.61 21.73
CA ARG A 32 -49.19 18.85 20.61
C ARG A 32 -48.29 17.76 21.18
N LEU A 33 -48.80 16.53 21.11
CA LEU A 33 -48.06 15.29 21.33
C LEU A 33 -46.82 15.26 20.41
N PRO A 34 -45.60 14.98 20.90
CA PRO A 34 -44.43 14.89 20.06
C PRO A 34 -44.29 13.44 19.60
N SER A 35 -44.81 13.07 18.42
CA SER A 35 -44.58 11.70 17.95
C SER A 35 -44.37 11.46 16.45
N GLN A 36 -44.36 12.44 15.54
CA GLN A 36 -44.13 12.13 14.10
C GLN A 36 -43.36 13.15 13.23
N THR A 37 -42.76 14.23 13.75
CA THR A 37 -42.17 15.29 12.89
C THR A 37 -40.70 15.09 12.48
N THR A 38 -39.95 14.24 13.17
CA THR A 38 -38.49 14.14 12.99
C THR A 38 -38.09 13.59 11.61
N SER A 39 -38.87 12.68 11.02
CA SER A 39 -38.54 12.06 9.74
C SER A 39 -38.76 13.01 8.55
N THR A 40 -39.83 13.80 8.56
CA THR A 40 -40.16 14.76 7.50
C THR A 40 -39.19 15.94 7.48
N GLU A 41 -38.80 16.44 8.66
CA GLU A 41 -37.82 17.53 8.80
C GLU A 41 -36.41 17.08 8.38
N TRP A 42 -35.99 15.88 8.78
CA TRP A 42 -34.71 15.30 8.37
C TRP A 42 -34.61 15.11 6.85
N ASN A 43 -35.66 14.59 6.21
CA ASN A 43 -35.69 14.37 4.77
C ASN A 43 -35.56 15.66 3.97
N SER A 44 -36.18 16.74 4.45
CA SER A 44 -36.08 18.07 3.82
C SER A 44 -34.69 18.66 4.01
N ASN A 45 -34.17 18.65 5.24
CA ASN A 45 -32.85 19.18 5.58
C ASN A 45 -31.73 18.42 4.84
N TRP A 46 -31.86 17.10 4.70
CA TRP A 46 -30.92 16.28 3.92
C TRP A 46 -30.89 16.67 2.44
N LYS A 47 -32.06 16.90 1.83
CA LYS A 47 -32.16 17.35 0.43
C LYS A 47 -31.52 18.72 0.22
N GLU A 48 -31.69 19.63 1.19
CA GLU A 48 -31.13 20.98 1.16
C GLU A 48 -29.60 21.00 1.35
N ILE A 49 -29.06 20.14 2.22
CA ILE A 49 -27.63 20.03 2.48
C ILE A 49 -26.88 19.28 1.37
N GLN A 50 -27.56 18.40 0.62
CA GLN A 50 -26.97 17.60 -0.46
C GLN A 50 -26.16 18.40 -1.50
N PRO A 51 -26.64 19.53 -2.07
CA PRO A 51 -25.85 20.35 -2.99
C PRO A 51 -24.62 21.01 -2.33
N ALA A 52 -24.71 21.42 -1.06
CA ALA A 52 -23.59 21.98 -0.32
C ALA A 52 -22.50 20.91 -0.07
N LEU A 53 -22.89 19.70 0.33
CA LEU A 53 -21.96 18.56 0.47
C LEU A 53 -21.31 18.19 -0.87
N ARG A 54 -22.05 18.26 -1.99
CA ARG A 54 -21.47 18.03 -3.33
C ARG A 54 -20.44 19.11 -3.69
N LYS A 55 -20.69 20.38 -3.37
CA LYS A 55 -19.72 21.48 -3.56
C LYS A 55 -18.47 21.25 -2.72
N VAL A 56 -18.63 20.92 -1.44
CA VAL A 56 -17.52 20.61 -0.52
C VAL A 56 -16.75 19.37 -0.97
N ARG A 57 -17.43 18.32 -1.45
CA ARG A 57 -16.77 17.14 -2.03
C ARG A 57 -15.98 17.49 -3.28
N ARG A 58 -16.50 18.34 -4.16
CA ARG A 58 -15.79 18.79 -5.37
C ARG A 58 -14.60 19.69 -5.02
N SER A 59 -14.74 20.59 -4.05
CA SER A 59 -13.63 21.42 -3.58
C SER A 59 -12.57 20.57 -2.88
N MET A 60 -12.95 19.62 -2.03
CA MET A 60 -12.02 18.65 -1.44
C MET A 60 -11.36 17.74 -2.48
N ALA A 61 -12.07 17.37 -3.56
CA ALA A 61 -11.46 16.64 -4.67
C ALA A 61 -10.45 17.51 -5.44
N SER A 62 -10.66 18.83 -5.50
CA SER A 62 -9.70 19.78 -6.10
C SER A 62 -8.51 20.11 -5.19
N LEU A 63 -8.61 19.84 -3.88
CA LEU A 63 -7.45 19.90 -2.99
C LEU A 63 -6.47 18.82 -3.44
N ARG A 64 -5.26 19.22 -3.86
CA ARG A 64 -4.17 18.30 -4.17
C ARG A 64 -3.94 17.40 -2.97
N THR A 65 -4.41 16.15 -3.04
CA THR A 65 -4.02 15.12 -2.08
C THR A 65 -2.51 15.03 -2.13
N SER A 66 -1.85 15.08 -0.97
CA SER A 66 -0.40 14.91 -0.90
C SER A 66 -0.01 13.65 -1.69
N SER A 67 0.85 13.82 -2.69
CA SER A 67 1.34 12.70 -3.50
C SER A 67 1.88 11.64 -2.54
N LEU A 68 1.44 10.40 -2.70
CA LEU A 68 1.88 9.27 -1.89
C LEU A 68 3.39 9.06 -2.08
N LYS A 69 4.19 9.67 -1.21
CA LYS A 69 5.63 9.54 -1.23
C LYS A 69 6.02 8.40 -0.30
N VAL A 70 6.34 7.26 -0.90
CA VAL A 70 6.89 6.10 -0.19
C VAL A 70 8.38 6.31 -0.01
N MET A 71 8.91 5.95 1.16
CA MET A 71 10.35 6.02 1.41
C MET A 71 11.10 5.09 0.44
N ARG A 72 12.06 5.65 -0.30
CA ARG A 72 12.86 4.90 -1.28
C ARG A 72 13.73 3.85 -0.60
N VAL A 73 14.26 4.18 0.57
CA VAL A 73 15.06 3.27 1.41
C VAL A 73 14.24 2.02 1.76
N SER A 74 13.01 2.18 2.24
CA SER A 74 12.12 1.04 2.55
C SER A 74 11.81 0.17 1.33
N GLN A 75 11.67 0.77 0.13
CA GLN A 75 11.51 0.01 -1.12
C GLN A 75 12.79 -0.74 -1.51
N LEU A 76 13.96 -0.15 -1.31
CA LEU A 76 15.25 -0.78 -1.61
C LEU A 76 15.55 -1.91 -0.61
N ASP A 77 15.34 -1.67 0.68
CA ASP A 77 15.48 -2.66 1.74
C ASP A 77 14.57 -3.86 1.50
N SER A 78 13.34 -3.62 1.02
CA SER A 78 12.44 -4.72 0.68
C SER A 78 12.98 -5.63 -0.42
N ASP A 79 13.71 -5.07 -1.38
CA ASP A 79 14.31 -5.84 -2.49
C ASP A 79 15.52 -6.64 -2.01
N ILE A 80 16.36 -6.04 -1.16
CA ILE A 80 17.51 -6.72 -0.54
C ILE A 80 17.02 -7.91 0.31
N LEU A 81 15.98 -7.70 1.13
CA LEU A 81 15.38 -8.75 1.94
C LEU A 81 14.82 -9.91 1.10
N ASP A 82 14.23 -9.60 -0.07
CA ASP A 82 13.74 -10.64 -0.98
C ASP A 82 14.89 -11.46 -1.57
N ILE A 83 16.02 -10.85 -1.91
CA ILE A 83 17.23 -11.55 -2.40
C ILE A 83 17.80 -12.44 -1.30
N GLU A 84 18.01 -11.88 -0.11
CA GLU A 84 18.55 -12.63 1.04
C GLU A 84 17.67 -13.82 1.42
N LEU A 85 16.34 -13.65 1.39
CA LEU A 85 15.40 -14.73 1.66
C LEU A 85 15.53 -15.87 0.63
N VAL A 86 15.67 -15.55 -0.66
CA VAL A 86 15.87 -16.56 -1.70
C VAL A 86 17.20 -17.27 -1.50
N ASP A 87 18.26 -16.55 -1.16
CA ASP A 87 19.59 -17.12 -0.94
C ASP A 87 19.59 -18.08 0.26
N ILE A 88 19.01 -17.69 1.39
CA ILE A 88 18.86 -18.55 2.57
C ILE A 88 18.07 -19.82 2.22
N LEU A 89 16.95 -19.69 1.50
CA LEU A 89 16.15 -20.85 1.11
C LEU A 89 16.88 -21.75 0.11
N LYS A 90 17.66 -21.16 -0.79
CA LYS A 90 18.52 -21.87 -1.75
C LYS A 90 19.63 -22.65 -1.03
N GLU A 91 20.28 -22.04 -0.04
CA GLU A 91 21.29 -22.71 0.79
C GLU A 91 20.70 -23.91 1.54
N GLN A 92 19.54 -23.74 2.17
CA GLN A 92 18.86 -24.84 2.86
C GLN A 92 18.44 -25.95 1.90
N LEU A 93 17.99 -25.60 0.70
CA LEU A 93 17.69 -26.56 -0.35
C LEU A 93 18.93 -27.36 -0.76
N TRP A 94 20.09 -26.72 -0.89
CA TRP A 94 21.35 -27.43 -1.21
C TRP A 94 21.87 -28.27 -0.07
N SER A 95 21.68 -27.82 1.17
CA SER A 95 22.01 -28.61 2.35
C SER A 95 21.19 -29.91 2.38
N ALA A 96 19.89 -29.82 2.13
CA ALA A 96 19.01 -30.99 2.03
C ALA A 96 19.38 -31.92 0.86
N LEU A 97 19.88 -31.37 -0.25
CA LEU A 97 20.30 -32.13 -1.43
C LEU A 97 21.78 -32.59 -1.40
N SER A 98 22.52 -32.30 -0.33
CA SER A 98 23.95 -32.60 -0.24
C SER A 98 24.30 -34.09 -0.32
N LEU A 99 23.35 -34.97 0.02
CA LEU A 99 23.48 -36.41 -0.05
C LEU A 99 23.37 -36.97 -1.48
N PHE A 100 22.91 -36.17 -2.44
CA PHE A 100 22.78 -36.58 -3.83
C PHE A 100 24.04 -36.29 -4.64
N LYS A 101 24.22 -37.02 -5.76
CA LYS A 101 25.37 -36.83 -6.66
C LYS A 101 25.45 -35.36 -7.13
N PRO A 102 26.64 -34.74 -7.10
CA PRO A 102 26.82 -33.33 -7.49
C PRO A 102 26.38 -33.05 -8.93
N THR A 103 26.52 -34.03 -9.84
CA THR A 103 26.05 -33.92 -11.23
C THR A 103 24.53 -33.70 -11.35
N ILE A 104 23.74 -34.30 -10.46
CA ILE A 104 22.28 -34.14 -10.47
C ILE A 104 21.91 -32.74 -9.95
N LYS A 105 22.61 -32.27 -8.91
CA LYS A 105 22.47 -30.92 -8.36
C LYS A 105 22.68 -29.85 -9.43
N GLU A 106 23.77 -29.95 -10.19
CA GLU A 106 24.08 -28.99 -11.26
C GLU A 106 23.04 -29.04 -12.39
N SER A 107 22.56 -30.22 -12.77
CA SER A 107 21.58 -30.33 -13.86
C SER A 107 20.20 -29.81 -13.48
N LEU A 108 19.78 -29.97 -12.21
CA LEU A 108 18.46 -29.58 -11.72
C LEU A 108 18.43 -28.19 -11.07
N GLU A 109 19.58 -27.52 -10.94
CA GLU A 109 19.66 -26.21 -10.30
C GLU A 109 18.62 -25.18 -10.79
N PRO A 110 18.51 -24.91 -12.11
CA PRO A 110 17.59 -23.89 -12.58
C PRO A 110 16.12 -24.29 -12.39
N GLU A 111 15.80 -25.58 -12.46
CA GLU A 111 14.46 -26.11 -12.21
C GLU A 111 14.08 -25.95 -10.74
N LEU A 112 14.96 -26.33 -9.82
CA LEU A 112 14.74 -26.23 -8.38
C LEU A 112 14.62 -24.76 -7.92
N VAL A 113 15.50 -23.88 -8.42
CA VAL A 113 15.42 -22.45 -8.12
C VAL A 113 14.17 -21.81 -8.73
N ALA A 114 13.74 -22.23 -9.93
CA ALA A 114 12.50 -21.75 -10.52
C ALA A 114 11.27 -22.20 -9.72
N ILE A 115 11.24 -23.46 -9.27
CA ILE A 115 10.18 -23.98 -8.39
C ILE A 115 10.13 -23.20 -7.08
N LEU A 116 11.29 -22.96 -6.45
CA LEU A 116 11.38 -22.16 -5.23
C LEU A 116 10.79 -20.75 -5.43
N ASN A 117 11.23 -20.06 -6.49
CA ASN A 117 10.71 -18.72 -6.81
C ASN A 117 9.22 -18.74 -7.17
N LEU A 118 8.71 -19.80 -7.80
CA LEU A 118 7.29 -19.97 -8.10
C LEU A 118 6.48 -20.15 -6.82
N VAL A 119 6.97 -20.96 -5.88
CA VAL A 119 6.34 -21.14 -4.56
C VAL A 119 6.30 -19.81 -3.80
N LEU A 120 7.41 -19.07 -3.77
CA LEU A 120 7.45 -17.74 -3.14
C LEU A 120 6.51 -16.76 -3.83
N PHE A 121 6.48 -16.74 -5.16
CA PHE A 121 5.56 -15.92 -5.93
C PHE A 121 4.09 -16.24 -5.60
N LYS A 122 3.75 -17.54 -5.52
CA LYS A 122 2.40 -18.00 -5.17
C LYS A 122 2.02 -17.60 -3.75
N LEU A 123 2.87 -17.85 -2.76
CA LEU A 123 2.54 -17.56 -1.36
C LEU A 123 2.58 -16.05 -1.04
N SER A 124 3.37 -15.27 -1.78
CA SER A 124 3.54 -13.84 -1.53
C SER A 124 2.65 -12.99 -2.44
N ILE A 125 2.95 -12.90 -3.73
CA ILE A 125 2.29 -11.94 -4.62
C ILE A 125 0.87 -12.37 -4.96
N TYR A 126 0.62 -13.67 -5.11
CA TYR A 126 -0.74 -14.13 -5.42
C TYR A 126 -1.69 -13.85 -4.26
N ASP A 127 -1.31 -14.18 -3.02
CA ASP A 127 -2.16 -14.04 -1.84
C ASP A 127 -2.15 -12.63 -1.25
N SER A 128 -0.97 -12.05 -0.99
CA SER A 128 -0.84 -10.77 -0.28
C SER A 128 -0.66 -9.57 -1.22
N SER A 129 -0.41 -9.79 -2.51
CA SER A 129 -0.07 -8.75 -3.50
C SER A 129 1.15 -7.90 -3.10
N ALA A 130 2.06 -8.50 -2.34
CA ALA A 130 3.32 -7.93 -1.89
C ALA A 130 4.37 -9.05 -1.91
N THR A 131 5.64 -8.73 -2.15
CA THR A 131 6.73 -9.68 -1.90
C THR A 131 7.00 -9.81 -0.40
N TYR A 132 7.81 -10.78 0.02
CA TYR A 132 8.03 -11.02 1.45
C TYR A 132 8.76 -9.85 2.12
N GLY A 133 9.84 -9.38 1.51
CA GLY A 133 10.54 -8.18 1.95
C GLY A 133 9.64 -6.95 1.94
N ALA A 134 8.75 -6.82 0.94
CA ALA A 134 7.77 -5.74 0.90
C ALA A 134 6.80 -5.83 2.09
N GLN A 135 6.30 -7.02 2.44
CA GLN A 135 5.42 -7.20 3.60
C GLN A 135 6.10 -6.78 4.91
N LEU A 136 7.38 -7.16 5.10
CA LEU A 136 8.18 -6.77 6.26
C LEU A 136 8.36 -5.24 6.35
N GLN A 137 8.52 -4.59 5.20
CA GLN A 137 8.61 -3.14 5.07
C GLN A 137 7.23 -2.44 5.06
N ASN A 138 6.14 -3.17 5.32
CA ASN A 138 4.75 -2.67 5.26
C ASN A 138 4.40 -2.03 3.90
N LEU A 139 4.95 -2.58 2.83
CA LEU A 139 4.70 -2.21 1.43
C LEU A 139 3.82 -3.26 0.76
N LYS A 140 3.03 -2.81 -0.22
CA LYS A 140 2.15 -3.64 -1.05
C LYS A 140 2.10 -3.07 -2.45
N TYR A 141 2.00 -3.93 -3.46
CA TYR A 141 1.80 -3.46 -4.82
C TYR A 141 0.38 -2.91 -4.99
N ARG A 142 0.28 -1.84 -5.77
CA ARG A 142 -0.97 -1.25 -6.25
C ARG A 142 -0.93 -1.15 -7.76
N ASN A 143 -2.06 -1.44 -8.38
CA ASN A 143 -2.24 -1.27 -9.82
C ASN A 143 -2.45 0.21 -10.16
N GLU A 144 -1.54 0.80 -10.93
CA GLU A 144 -1.65 2.20 -11.34
C GLU A 144 -2.39 2.40 -12.67
N TRP A 145 -2.60 1.38 -13.50
CA TRP A 145 -3.42 1.49 -14.72
C TRP A 145 -4.85 1.93 -14.41
N LYS A 146 -5.40 1.48 -13.28
CA LYS A 146 -6.75 1.85 -12.82
C LYS A 146 -6.80 3.18 -12.05
N HIS A 147 -5.66 3.81 -11.81
CA HIS A 147 -5.53 5.08 -11.08
C HIS A 147 -5.02 6.23 -11.96
N GLY A 148 -4.91 6.04 -13.29
CA GLY A 148 -4.53 7.09 -14.22
C GLY A 148 -5.53 8.25 -14.24
N GLY A 149 -5.13 9.40 -13.69
CA GLY A 149 -5.91 10.64 -13.69
C GLY A 149 -5.49 11.61 -12.58
N ALA A 150 -6.05 12.83 -12.57
CA ALA A 150 -5.77 13.88 -11.58
C ALA A 150 -6.16 13.52 -10.12
N PHE A 151 -6.70 12.32 -9.90
CA PHE A 151 -7.14 11.82 -8.61
C PHE A 151 -6.31 10.58 -8.20
N GLU A 152 -5.05 10.78 -7.80
CA GLU A 152 -4.31 9.79 -6.99
C GLU A 152 -4.95 9.72 -5.59
N SER A 153 -6.21 9.28 -5.54
CA SER A 153 -6.94 9.15 -4.30
C SER A 153 -6.31 8.03 -3.48
N ILE A 154 -5.73 8.41 -2.34
CA ILE A 154 -5.27 7.55 -1.25
C ILE A 154 -6.42 6.74 -0.61
N ALA A 155 -7.66 7.01 -1.03
CA ALA A 155 -8.87 6.40 -0.49
C ALA A 155 -9.26 5.08 -1.17
N LYS A 156 -8.67 4.74 -2.32
CA LYS A 156 -9.04 3.52 -3.05
C LYS A 156 -7.80 2.67 -3.32
N ASP A 157 -7.56 1.70 -2.45
CA ASP A 157 -6.59 0.64 -2.69
C ASP A 157 -7.16 -0.30 -3.75
N ALA A 158 -6.76 -0.11 -5.02
CA ALA A 158 -7.11 -1.06 -6.06
C ALA A 158 -6.14 -2.24 -5.98
N PRO A 159 -6.60 -3.46 -5.64
CA PRO A 159 -5.76 -4.64 -5.65
C PRO A 159 -5.26 -4.94 -7.07
N LEU A 160 -4.14 -5.67 -7.16
CA LEU A 160 -3.56 -6.06 -8.44
C LEU A 160 -4.55 -6.90 -9.25
N THR A 161 -4.61 -6.65 -10.55
CA THR A 161 -5.41 -7.47 -11.46
C THR A 161 -4.79 -8.87 -11.53
N GLN A 162 -5.60 -9.93 -11.61
CA GLN A 162 -5.10 -11.30 -11.73
C GLN A 162 -4.14 -11.46 -12.92
N THR A 163 -4.44 -10.82 -14.05
CA THR A 163 -3.56 -10.78 -15.22
C THR A 163 -2.21 -10.12 -14.92
N GLN A 164 -2.16 -9.03 -14.14
CA GLN A 164 -0.91 -8.38 -13.76
C GLN A 164 -0.07 -9.26 -12.84
N LYS A 165 -0.71 -9.97 -11.90
CA LYS A 165 -0.02 -10.93 -11.02
C LYS A 165 0.63 -12.03 -11.86
N ILE A 166 -0.15 -12.69 -12.71
CA ILE A 166 0.33 -13.78 -13.57
C ILE A 166 1.46 -13.28 -14.48
N LEU A 167 1.28 -12.11 -15.11
CA LEU A 167 2.28 -11.54 -16.00
C LEU A 167 3.57 -11.15 -15.26
N TYR A 168 3.46 -10.65 -14.03
CA TYR A 168 4.63 -10.41 -13.18
C TYR A 168 5.37 -11.70 -12.84
N GLY A 169 4.67 -12.74 -12.41
CA GLY A 169 5.27 -14.04 -12.12
C GLY A 169 5.91 -14.66 -13.37
N LEU A 170 5.26 -14.52 -14.53
CA LEU A 170 5.78 -15.00 -15.80
C LEU A 170 7.07 -14.27 -16.19
N PHE A 171 7.11 -12.94 -16.07
CA PHE A 171 8.32 -12.18 -16.42
C PHE A 171 9.45 -12.35 -15.41
N THR A 172 9.15 -12.41 -14.11
CA THR A 172 10.18 -12.54 -13.08
C THR A 172 10.67 -13.98 -12.96
N VAL A 173 9.79 -14.94 -12.70
CA VAL A 173 10.17 -16.36 -12.53
C VAL A 173 10.45 -17.01 -13.88
N GLY A 174 9.53 -16.87 -14.83
CA GLY A 174 9.67 -17.47 -16.16
C GLY A 174 10.79 -16.84 -16.97
N GLY A 175 10.95 -15.52 -16.91
CA GLY A 175 12.04 -14.81 -17.59
C GLY A 175 13.42 -15.22 -17.07
N GLN A 176 13.61 -15.26 -15.75
CA GLN A 176 14.87 -15.71 -15.15
C GLN A 176 15.18 -17.18 -15.46
N TYR A 177 14.18 -18.05 -15.39
CA TYR A 177 14.33 -19.46 -15.75
C TYR A 177 14.71 -19.63 -17.23
N ALA A 178 13.96 -19.01 -18.14
CA ALA A 178 14.20 -19.09 -19.58
C ALA A 178 15.57 -18.53 -19.96
N TRP A 179 15.97 -17.41 -19.35
CA TRP A 179 17.29 -16.82 -19.54
C TRP A 179 18.41 -17.78 -19.10
N THR A 180 18.31 -18.29 -17.88
CA THR A 180 19.31 -19.22 -17.32
C THR A 180 19.41 -20.50 -18.14
N ARG A 181 18.27 -21.07 -18.55
CA ARG A 181 18.23 -22.29 -19.37
C ARG A 181 18.83 -22.06 -20.76
N SER A 182 18.47 -20.95 -21.41
CA SER A 182 19.01 -20.60 -22.72
C SER A 182 20.51 -20.36 -22.67
N ASN A 183 20.98 -19.61 -21.68
CA ASN A 183 22.42 -19.32 -21.52
C ASN A 183 23.22 -20.61 -21.27
N ARG A 184 22.76 -21.50 -20.38
CA ARG A 184 23.41 -22.80 -20.18
C ARG A 184 23.44 -23.66 -21.44
N TYR A 185 22.35 -23.68 -22.20
CA TYR A 185 22.28 -24.44 -23.45
C TYR A 185 23.30 -23.91 -24.47
N ILE A 186 23.34 -22.59 -24.67
CA ILE A 186 24.23 -21.91 -25.61
C ILE A 186 25.71 -22.09 -25.22
N THR A 187 26.04 -21.95 -23.94
CA THR A 187 27.40 -22.17 -23.43
C THR A 187 27.82 -23.62 -23.57
N SER A 188 26.94 -24.59 -23.24
CA SER A 188 27.27 -26.03 -23.35
C SER A 188 27.53 -26.49 -24.78
N LYS A 189 26.99 -25.78 -25.76
CA LYS A 189 27.17 -26.06 -27.19
C LYS A 189 28.27 -25.22 -27.83
N GLY A 190 28.95 -24.35 -27.07
CA GLY A 190 30.08 -23.56 -27.57
C GLY A 190 29.71 -22.59 -28.70
N TRP A 191 28.47 -22.06 -28.73
CA TRP A 191 28.02 -21.24 -29.87
C TRP A 191 28.82 -19.96 -30.09
N GLY A 192 29.58 -19.51 -29.08
CA GLY A 192 30.50 -18.38 -29.19
C GLY A 192 31.84 -18.71 -29.89
N GLU A 193 32.20 -19.99 -30.01
CA GLU A 193 33.45 -20.45 -30.62
C GLU A 193 33.27 -20.86 -32.10
N LEU A 194 32.04 -20.90 -32.58
CA LEU A 194 31.71 -21.22 -33.98
C LEU A 194 32.10 -20.08 -34.92
N ASP A 195 32.29 -20.40 -36.20
CA ASP A 195 32.62 -19.43 -37.24
C ASP A 195 31.61 -18.28 -37.31
N GLU A 196 32.09 -17.09 -37.63
CA GLU A 196 31.30 -15.85 -37.64
C GLU A 196 30.17 -15.86 -38.69
N SER A 197 30.28 -16.71 -39.71
CA SER A 197 29.26 -16.88 -40.74
C SER A 197 28.04 -17.68 -40.27
N ASP A 198 28.19 -18.51 -39.22
CA ASP A 198 27.14 -19.38 -38.71
C ASP A 198 26.02 -18.60 -38.03
N VAL A 199 24.78 -19.02 -38.30
CA VAL A 199 23.56 -18.43 -37.70
C VAL A 199 23.59 -18.54 -36.18
N ARG A 200 24.24 -19.59 -35.62
CA ARG A 200 24.34 -19.82 -34.17
C ARG A 200 25.19 -18.77 -33.46
N ASN A 201 26.32 -18.38 -34.05
CA ASN A 201 27.16 -17.32 -33.51
C ASN A 201 26.44 -15.97 -33.60
N LYS A 202 25.70 -15.70 -34.68
CA LYS A 202 24.85 -14.51 -34.78
C LYS A 202 23.80 -14.45 -33.65
N VAL A 203 23.11 -15.57 -33.37
CA VAL A 203 22.15 -15.65 -32.26
C VAL A 203 22.83 -15.40 -30.92
N TYR A 204 24.00 -15.99 -30.68
CA TYR A 204 24.80 -15.72 -29.48
C TYR A 204 25.13 -14.23 -29.34
N ARG A 205 25.61 -13.57 -30.40
CA ARG A 205 25.92 -12.14 -30.40
C ARG A 205 24.68 -11.28 -30.11
N VAL A 206 23.55 -11.60 -30.73
CA VAL A 206 22.27 -10.90 -30.48
C VAL A 206 21.85 -11.05 -29.03
N LEU A 207 21.96 -12.26 -28.47
CA LEU A 207 21.63 -12.52 -27.06
C LEU A 207 22.54 -11.71 -26.12
N GLN A 208 23.86 -11.74 -26.35
CA GLN A 208 24.84 -10.99 -25.56
C GLN A 208 24.63 -9.47 -25.66
N THR A 209 24.29 -8.98 -26.85
CA THR A 209 24.00 -7.55 -27.06
C THR A 209 22.68 -7.17 -26.38
N GLY A 210 21.68 -8.03 -26.46
CA GLY A 210 20.41 -7.89 -25.74
C GLY A 210 20.61 -7.83 -24.23
N GLU A 211 21.48 -8.66 -23.65
CA GLU A 211 21.81 -8.63 -22.23
C GLU A 211 22.44 -7.29 -21.82
N LYS A 212 23.38 -6.78 -22.64
CA LYS A 212 24.00 -5.47 -22.41
C LYS A 212 22.97 -4.35 -22.42
N TYR A 213 22.07 -4.34 -23.42
CA TYR A 213 20.98 -3.37 -23.47
C TYR A 213 20.03 -3.49 -22.29
N TRP A 214 19.67 -4.70 -21.88
CA TRP A 214 18.84 -4.93 -20.69
C TRP A 214 19.47 -4.33 -19.43
N LYS A 215 20.78 -4.55 -19.21
CA LYS A 215 21.52 -3.96 -18.09
C LYS A 215 21.54 -2.43 -18.16
N ALA A 216 21.76 -1.87 -19.36
CA ALA A 216 21.73 -0.41 -19.56
C ALA A 216 20.34 0.19 -19.26
N PHE A 217 19.26 -0.44 -19.75
CA PHE A 217 17.90 0.00 -19.44
C PHE A 217 17.57 -0.16 -17.97
N SER A 218 18.04 -1.21 -17.31
CA SER A 218 17.85 -1.42 -15.87
C SER A 218 18.53 -0.31 -15.07
N LEU A 219 19.75 0.07 -15.45
CA LEU A 219 20.49 1.17 -14.83
C LEU A 219 19.76 2.51 -15.02
N ILE A 220 19.29 2.80 -16.23
CA ILE A 220 18.50 4.02 -16.50
C ILE A 220 17.22 4.02 -15.66
N ASN A 221 16.52 2.87 -15.57
CA ASN A 221 15.34 2.74 -14.72
C ASN A 221 15.67 3.00 -13.25
N PHE A 222 16.78 2.46 -12.76
CA PHE A 222 17.25 2.67 -11.40
C PHE A 222 17.59 4.15 -11.12
N LEU A 223 18.24 4.86 -12.05
CA LEU A 223 18.48 6.31 -11.92
C LEU A 223 17.17 7.11 -11.87
N VAL A 224 16.22 6.79 -12.76
CA VAL A 224 14.88 7.40 -12.74
C VAL A 224 14.13 7.05 -11.45
N PHE A 225 14.33 5.85 -10.91
CA PHE A 225 13.79 5.46 -9.61
C PHE A 225 14.39 6.29 -8.47
N LEU A 226 15.70 6.53 -8.46
CA LEU A 226 16.31 7.40 -7.47
C LEU A 226 15.78 8.83 -7.54
N TRP A 227 15.43 9.32 -8.73
CA TRP A 227 14.82 10.64 -8.90
C TRP A 227 13.34 10.68 -8.47
N ASN A 228 12.50 9.77 -8.98
CA ASN A 228 11.03 9.80 -8.81
C ASN A 228 10.52 8.95 -7.63
N GLY A 229 11.16 7.82 -7.33
CA GLY A 229 10.80 6.88 -6.25
C GLY A 229 9.56 6.02 -6.51
N ARG A 230 9.16 5.83 -7.78
CA ARG A 230 7.88 5.20 -8.17
C ARG A 230 8.00 3.70 -8.50
N TYR A 231 8.92 3.32 -9.40
CA TYR A 231 9.11 1.94 -9.88
C TYR A 231 10.56 1.52 -9.71
N ARG A 232 10.82 0.47 -8.94
CA ARG A 232 12.17 -0.04 -8.66
C ARG A 232 12.75 -0.86 -9.82
N THR A 233 11.92 -1.67 -10.50
CA THR A 233 12.36 -2.48 -11.65
C THR A 233 11.70 -2.02 -12.95
N LEU A 234 12.30 -2.40 -14.09
CA LEU A 234 11.69 -2.24 -15.41
C LEU A 234 10.36 -2.98 -15.51
N ILE A 235 10.28 -4.16 -14.91
CA ILE A 235 9.09 -5.02 -14.93
C ILE A 235 7.93 -4.32 -14.21
N ASP A 236 8.21 -3.72 -13.05
CA ASP A 236 7.22 -2.91 -12.31
C ASP A 236 6.71 -1.73 -13.15
N ARG A 237 7.60 -1.09 -13.92
CA ARG A 237 7.24 0.04 -14.80
C ARG A 237 6.36 -0.41 -15.96
N VAL A 238 6.71 -1.50 -16.63
CA VAL A 238 5.93 -2.03 -17.78
C VAL A 238 4.53 -2.47 -17.32
N LEU A 239 4.42 -3.08 -16.15
CA LEU A 239 3.15 -3.54 -15.58
C LEU A 239 2.39 -2.44 -14.81
N ALA A 240 2.99 -1.26 -14.68
CA ALA A 240 2.54 -0.14 -13.85
C ALA A 240 2.11 -0.58 -12.44
N MET A 241 2.97 -1.36 -11.79
CA MET A 241 2.80 -1.80 -10.41
C MET A 241 3.67 -0.96 -9.51
N ARG A 242 3.05 -0.19 -8.62
CA ARG A 242 3.78 0.69 -7.68
C ARG A 242 3.71 0.12 -6.29
N LEU A 243 4.84 0.10 -5.56
CA LEU A 243 4.82 -0.19 -4.12
C LEU A 243 4.23 1.00 -3.37
N VAL A 244 3.31 0.72 -2.46
CA VAL A 244 2.64 1.69 -1.58
C VAL A 244 2.53 1.11 -0.18
N TYR A 245 2.46 1.96 0.84
CA TYR A 245 2.27 1.47 2.20
C TYR A 245 0.94 0.73 2.35
N SER A 246 1.00 -0.48 2.91
CA SER A 246 -0.18 -1.29 3.23
C SER A 246 -0.98 -0.66 4.38
N LYS A 247 -0.28 -0.26 5.46
CA LYS A 247 -0.87 0.47 6.60
C LYS A 247 -0.23 1.85 6.76
N LYS A 248 -1.04 2.91 6.79
CA LYS A 248 -0.56 4.31 6.91
C LYS A 248 0.10 4.63 8.26
N SER A 249 -0.25 3.90 9.33
CA SER A 249 0.26 4.14 10.68
C SER A 249 1.73 3.74 10.88
N MET A 250 2.21 2.73 10.15
CA MET A 250 3.56 2.17 10.34
C MET A 250 4.67 3.13 9.90
N ASN A 251 4.41 4.02 8.94
CA ASN A 251 5.39 5.00 8.46
C ASN A 251 5.89 5.90 9.61
N ARG A 252 5.03 6.17 10.58
CA ARG A 252 5.39 6.98 11.75
C ARG A 252 6.26 6.17 12.74
N GLN A 253 6.03 4.86 12.87
CA GLN A 253 6.76 4.01 13.81
C GLN A 253 8.22 3.76 13.40
N VAL A 254 8.50 3.53 12.10
CA VAL A 254 9.88 3.35 11.61
C VAL A 254 10.74 4.60 11.85
N SER A 255 10.14 5.80 11.74
CA SER A 255 10.84 7.06 12.05
C SER A 255 11.21 7.17 13.54
N PHE A 256 10.40 6.61 14.45
CA PHE A 256 10.67 6.66 15.89
C PHE A 256 11.74 5.68 16.34
N GLU A 257 11.89 4.53 15.70
CA GLU A 257 12.94 3.59 16.09
C GLU A 257 14.33 4.17 15.82
N PHE A 258 14.53 4.77 14.64
CA PHE A 258 15.80 5.43 14.32
C PHE A 258 16.05 6.65 15.23
N LEU A 259 15.02 7.45 15.50
CA LEU A 259 15.11 8.57 16.45
C LEU A 259 15.45 8.09 17.87
N ASN A 260 14.84 7.00 18.33
CA ASN A 260 15.11 6.42 19.64
C ASN A 260 16.53 5.86 19.74
N ARG A 261 17.00 5.16 18.70
CA ARG A 261 18.40 4.68 18.66
C ARG A 261 19.37 5.86 18.79
N GLN A 262 19.16 6.95 18.04
CA GLN A 262 19.98 8.16 18.14
C GLN A 262 19.90 8.83 19.54
N MET A 263 18.70 8.96 20.13
CA MET A 263 18.55 9.52 21.48
C MET A 263 19.25 8.68 22.54
N VAL A 264 19.18 7.35 22.45
CA VAL A 264 19.88 6.44 23.37
C VAL A 264 21.40 6.59 23.24
N TRP A 265 21.93 6.67 22.02
CA TRP A 265 23.37 6.91 21.81
C TRP A 265 23.80 8.27 22.33
N HIS A 266 23.02 9.32 22.08
CA HIS A 266 23.30 10.65 22.65
C HIS A 266 23.28 10.63 24.18
N ALA A 267 22.32 9.93 24.80
CA ALA A 267 22.27 9.77 26.25
C ALA A 267 23.51 9.06 26.81
N PHE A 268 23.98 7.99 26.14
CA PHE A 268 25.22 7.30 26.55
C PHE A 268 26.47 8.15 26.38
N THR A 269 26.59 8.91 25.28
CA THR A 269 27.79 9.75 25.04
C THR A 269 27.89 10.96 25.96
N VAL A 270 26.76 11.55 26.36
CA VAL A 270 26.73 12.71 27.27
C VAL A 270 26.92 12.28 28.73
N SER A 271 26.39 11.12 29.12
CA SER A 271 26.57 10.58 30.48
C SER A 271 28.00 10.12 30.79
N ASN A 272 28.83 9.85 29.79
CA ASN A 272 30.23 9.43 29.97
C ASN A 272 31.23 10.59 30.12
N HIS A 273 30.74 11.84 30.11
CA HIS A 273 31.55 13.05 30.30
C HIS A 273 31.28 13.78 31.63
N LEU A 274 30.60 13.13 32.57
CA LEU A 274 30.42 13.53 33.97
C LEU A 274 31.06 12.48 34.89
#